data_AF-A0A3R6Y6W1-F1
#
_entry.id   AF-A0A3R6Y6W1-F1
#
_cell.length_a   1.000
_cell.length_b   1.000
_cell.length_c   1.000
_cell.angle_alpha   90.00
_cell.angle_beta   90.00
_cell.angle_gamma   90.00
#
_symmetry.space_group_name_H-M   'P 1'
#
loop_
_entity.id
_entity.type
_entity.pdbx_description
1 polymer ?
#
loop_
_entity_poly.entity_id
_entity_poly.type
_entity_poly.pdbx_seq_one_letter_code
_entity_poly.pdbx_strand_id
1 'polypeptide(L)'
;MILAYNKAGGRELTGLTKRRQEERALFLTPVPEQVKTGWQQEDGGWRFYFRDGSGKHVVNAWYHDEDKWYWFDGAGMMVHDTWYRYNGDWYYLGTDGAMVKGLQTSGGKWYYLDDDGRMATEPVVLTPDQDGALQHPGLRQ
;
A
#
# COMPACT_ATOMS: atom_id res chain seq x y z
N MET A 1 50.31 27.27 26.67
CA MET A 1 49.06 27.94 27.11
C MET A 1 48.97 29.24 26.34
N ILE A 2 48.02 29.38 25.40
CA ILE A 2 47.86 30.61 24.62
C ILE A 2 46.48 31.17 24.94
N LEU A 3 46.44 32.24 25.74
CA LEU A 3 45.23 33.04 25.97
C LEU A 3 45.05 33.99 24.78
N ALA A 4 43.84 34.07 24.24
CA ALA A 4 43.45 35.12 23.31
C ALA A 4 42.32 35.95 23.93
N TYR A 5 42.33 37.26 23.68
CA TYR A 5 41.31 38.21 24.14
C TYR A 5 40.41 38.62 22.97
N ASN A 6 39.10 38.70 23.21
CA ASN A 6 38.15 39.20 22.21
C ASN A 6 38.09 40.74 22.20
N LYS A 7 37.52 41.32 21.13
CA LYS A 7 37.43 42.79 20.91
C LYS A 7 36.63 43.57 21.98
N ALA A 8 35.98 42.89 22.92
CA ALA A 8 35.24 43.48 24.03
C ALA A 8 35.96 43.36 25.39
N GLY A 9 37.22 42.91 25.41
CA GLY A 9 38.02 42.82 26.63
C GLY A 9 37.65 41.66 27.57
N GLY A 10 36.80 40.74 27.14
CA GLY A 10 36.45 39.54 27.90
C GLY A 10 37.50 38.45 27.76
N ARG A 11 37.86 37.80 28.89
CA ARG A 11 38.67 36.57 28.89
C ARG A 11 37.80 35.42 28.37
N GLU A 12 38.11 34.89 27.20
CA GLU A 12 37.49 33.65 26.72
C GLU A 12 38.49 32.49 26.70
N LEU A 13 38.07 31.37 27.27
CA LEU A 13 38.75 30.08 27.17
C LEU A 13 38.48 29.50 25.78
N THR A 14 39.42 29.73 24.86
CA THR A 14 39.35 29.32 23.44
C THR A 14 39.24 27.80 23.20
N GLY A 15 39.31 26.97 24.26
CA GLY A 15 39.21 25.51 24.17
C GLY A 15 37.85 24.89 24.52
N LEU A 16 36.91 25.64 25.11
CA LEU A 16 35.60 25.08 25.53
C LEU A 16 34.47 25.33 24.53
N THR A 17 34.69 26.17 23.52
CA THR A 17 33.68 26.54 22.53
C THR A 17 33.53 25.50 21.43
N LYS A 18 34.59 24.75 21.12
CA LYS A 18 34.60 23.76 20.01
C LYS A 18 33.87 22.47 20.37
N ARG A 19 34.14 21.94 21.57
CA ARG A 19 33.55 20.67 22.06
C ARG A 19 32.01 20.75 22.20
N ARG A 20 31.49 21.89 22.65
CA ARG A 20 30.03 22.13 22.81
C ARG A 20 29.29 22.27 21.47
N GLN A 21 29.95 22.72 20.41
CA GLN A 21 29.37 22.77 19.05
C GLN A 21 29.38 21.39 18.38
N GLU A 22 30.46 20.63 18.56
CA GLU A 22 30.61 19.27 18.03
C GLU A 22 29.65 18.27 18.72
N GLU A 23 29.47 18.38 20.04
CA GLU A 23 28.48 17.58 20.78
C GLU A 23 27.04 17.94 20.37
N ARG A 24 26.72 19.22 20.12
CA ARG A 24 25.41 19.63 19.58
C ARG A 24 25.13 19.09 18.17
N ALA A 25 26.16 18.92 17.35
CA ALA A 25 26.02 18.30 16.03
C ALA A 25 25.73 16.80 16.11
N LEU A 26 26.20 16.12 17.16
CA LEU A 26 25.91 14.69 17.40
C LEU A 26 24.46 14.42 17.80
N PHE A 27 23.76 15.41 18.39
CA PHE A 27 22.36 15.29 18.84
C PHE A 27 21.33 15.87 17.85
N LEU A 28 21.76 16.40 16.71
CA LEU A 28 20.89 17.07 15.74
C LEU A 28 20.98 16.50 14.32
N THR A 29 21.61 15.34 14.11
CA THR A 29 21.33 14.60 12.88
C THR A 29 19.88 14.15 12.96
N PRO A 30 18.97 14.64 12.10
CA PRO A 30 17.66 14.04 12.03
C PRO A 30 17.89 12.55 11.75
N VAL A 31 17.40 11.68 12.63
CA VAL A 31 17.26 10.26 12.25
C VAL A 31 16.45 10.32 10.96
N PRO A 32 16.99 9.87 9.81
CA PRO A 32 16.23 9.91 8.58
C PRO A 32 14.93 9.17 8.86
N GLU A 33 13.82 9.89 8.79
CA GLU A 33 12.50 9.29 8.95
C GLU A 33 12.45 8.13 7.95
N GLN A 34 12.26 6.91 8.47
CA GLN A 34 12.33 5.72 7.64
C GLN A 34 11.27 5.86 6.55
N VAL A 35 11.72 5.98 5.30
CA VAL A 35 10.82 6.09 4.17
C VAL A 35 10.05 4.78 4.06
N LYS A 36 8.74 4.84 4.27
CA LYS A 36 7.84 3.69 4.17
C LYS A 36 7.87 3.13 2.76
N THR A 37 7.88 1.80 2.66
CA THR A 37 7.81 1.05 1.38
C THR A 37 6.98 -0.22 1.57
N GLY A 38 6.36 -0.70 0.50
CA GLY A 38 5.49 -1.88 0.50
C GLY A 38 4.23 -1.69 1.35
N TRP A 39 3.67 -2.83 1.79
CA TRP A 39 2.50 -2.87 2.66
C TRP A 39 2.79 -2.28 4.04
N GLN A 40 1.94 -1.35 4.46
CA GLN A 40 2.01 -0.72 5.78
C GLN A 40 0.62 -0.71 6.41
N GLN A 41 0.54 -1.22 7.63
CA GLN A 41 -0.66 -1.12 8.45
C GLN A 41 -0.65 0.21 9.20
N GLU A 42 -1.72 0.97 9.07
CA GLU A 42 -1.90 2.28 9.68
C GLU A 42 -3.27 2.38 10.35
N ASP A 43 -3.51 3.48 11.06
CA ASP A 43 -4.82 3.76 11.63
C ASP A 43 -5.85 3.89 10.50
N GLY A 44 -6.85 3.00 10.50
CA GLY A 44 -7.87 2.89 9.46
C GLY A 44 -7.65 1.81 8.40
N GLY A 45 -6.52 1.07 8.39
CA GLY A 45 -6.32 -0.08 7.49
C GLY A 45 -4.93 -0.19 6.86
N TRP A 46 -4.87 -0.72 5.64
CA TRP A 46 -3.61 -0.97 4.92
C TRP A 46 -3.36 0.05 3.80
N ARG A 47 -2.11 0.48 3.65
CA ARG A 47 -1.62 1.26 2.51
C ARG A 47 -0.52 0.50 1.79
N PHE A 48 -0.33 0.82 0.51
CA PHE A 48 0.84 0.35 -0.23
C PHE A 48 1.72 1.52 -0.66
N TYR A 49 2.93 1.57 -0.11
CA TYR A 49 3.96 2.54 -0.47
C TYR A 49 4.85 1.99 -1.59
N PHE A 50 5.16 2.80 -2.59
CA PHE A 50 6.04 2.38 -3.68
C PHE A 50 7.43 2.00 -3.13
N ARG A 51 7.97 0.89 -3.64
CA ARG A 51 9.28 0.36 -3.23
C ARG A 51 10.46 1.13 -3.86
N ASP A 52 10.20 2.28 -4.50
CA ASP A 52 11.19 3.14 -5.16
C ASP A 52 11.91 4.10 -4.20
N GLY A 53 11.58 4.06 -2.91
CA GLY A 53 12.15 4.94 -1.89
C GLY A 53 11.63 6.38 -1.96
N SER A 54 10.53 6.64 -2.70
CA SER A 54 9.92 7.97 -2.77
C SER A 54 9.04 8.31 -1.56
N GLY A 55 8.60 7.30 -0.81
CA GLY A 55 7.60 7.45 0.26
C GLY A 55 6.19 7.77 -0.25
N LYS A 56 5.95 7.74 -1.56
CA LYS A 56 4.62 7.87 -2.14
C LYS A 56 3.86 6.55 -1.99
N HIS A 57 2.54 6.63 -1.86
CA HIS A 57 1.64 5.48 -1.79
C HIS A 57 0.57 5.51 -2.87
N VAL A 58 -0.04 4.36 -3.15
CA VAL A 58 -1.13 4.22 -4.11
C VAL A 58 -2.40 4.91 -3.60
N VAL A 59 -3.07 5.67 -4.47
CA VAL A 59 -4.35 6.37 -4.18
C VAL A 59 -5.24 6.32 -5.41
N ASN A 60 -6.55 6.10 -5.23
CA ASN A 60 -7.56 6.02 -6.30
C ASN A 60 -7.12 5.15 -7.49
N ALA A 61 -6.49 4.01 -7.21
CA ALA A 61 -5.89 3.20 -8.25
C ALA A 61 -5.86 1.73 -7.89
N TRP A 62 -5.93 0.92 -8.95
CA TRP A 62 -5.57 -0.48 -8.91
C TRP A 62 -4.05 -0.61 -8.79
N TYR A 63 -3.59 -1.52 -7.95
CA TYR A 63 -2.18 -1.88 -7.85
C TYR A 63 -2.03 -3.40 -7.90
N HIS A 64 -1.09 -3.85 -8.73
CA HIS A 64 -0.72 -5.25 -8.82
C HIS A 64 0.49 -5.49 -7.93
N ASP A 65 0.32 -6.27 -6.88
CA ASP A 65 1.41 -6.75 -6.03
C ASP A 65 1.49 -8.26 -6.14
N GLU A 66 2.67 -8.75 -6.52
CA GLU A 66 2.92 -10.16 -6.85
C GLU A 66 1.97 -10.67 -7.94
N ASP A 67 0.97 -11.48 -7.59
CA ASP A 67 -0.03 -12.05 -8.52
C ASP A 67 -1.46 -11.61 -8.18
N LYS A 68 -1.61 -10.56 -7.37
CA LYS A 68 -2.90 -10.08 -6.86
C LYS A 68 -3.12 -8.62 -7.20
N TRP A 69 -4.37 -8.29 -7.53
CA TRP A 69 -4.83 -6.92 -7.74
C TRP A 69 -5.54 -6.38 -6.50
N TYR A 70 -5.25 -5.13 -6.16
CA TYR A 70 -5.83 -4.43 -5.01
C TYR A 70 -6.33 -3.06 -5.45
N TRP A 71 -7.43 -2.60 -4.88
CA TRP A 71 -7.92 -1.24 -5.10
C TRP A 71 -7.64 -0.37 -3.86
N PHE A 72 -7.07 0.82 -4.08
CA PHE A 72 -6.86 1.82 -3.05
C PHE A 72 -7.78 3.01 -3.25
N ASP A 73 -8.45 3.43 -2.18
CA ASP A 73 -9.35 4.58 -2.19
C ASP A 73 -8.61 5.92 -2.29
N GLY A 74 -9.35 7.02 -2.23
CA GLY A 74 -8.78 8.37 -2.32
C GLY A 74 -7.97 8.79 -1.10
N ALA A 75 -8.20 8.15 0.04
CA ALA A 75 -7.33 8.31 1.19
C ALA A 75 -6.06 7.49 1.02
N GLY A 76 -6.00 6.49 0.14
CA GLY A 76 -4.90 5.55 -0.06
C GLY A 76 -5.02 4.27 0.76
N MET A 77 -6.21 4.00 1.28
CA MET A 77 -6.52 2.81 2.05
C MET A 77 -6.99 1.69 1.13
N MET A 78 -6.50 0.47 1.38
CA MET A 78 -6.89 -0.74 0.67
C MET A 78 -8.38 -1.02 0.94
N VAL A 79 -9.16 -1.13 -0.13
CA VAL A 79 -10.55 -1.56 -0.08
C VAL A 79 -10.59 -3.09 0.02
N HIS A 80 -11.41 -3.61 0.94
CA HIS A 80 -11.53 -5.04 1.19
C HIS A 80 -12.95 -5.41 1.62
N ASP A 81 -13.26 -6.70 1.52
CA ASP A 81 -14.53 -7.33 1.89
C ASP A 81 -15.77 -6.61 1.32
N THR A 82 -15.70 -6.16 0.07
CA THR A 82 -16.79 -5.37 -0.51
C THR A 82 -16.81 -5.38 -2.03
N TRP A 83 -18.00 -5.09 -2.57
CA TRP A 83 -18.20 -4.82 -3.99
C TRP A 83 -17.73 -3.41 -4.32
N TYR A 84 -16.97 -3.28 -5.41
CA TYR A 84 -16.47 -2.01 -5.89
C TYR A 84 -16.81 -1.84 -7.37
N ARG A 85 -17.29 -0.65 -7.73
CA ARG A 85 -17.62 -0.33 -9.12
C ARG A 85 -16.54 0.57 -9.71
N TYR A 86 -15.88 0.10 -10.77
CA TYR A 86 -14.81 0.80 -11.46
C TYR A 86 -15.06 0.81 -12.96
N ASN A 87 -15.04 2.00 -13.58
CA ASN A 87 -15.25 2.20 -15.02
C ASN A 87 -16.50 1.50 -15.61
N GLY A 88 -17.57 1.39 -14.83
CA GLY A 88 -18.83 0.80 -15.26
C GLY A 88 -19.03 -0.65 -14.81
N ASP A 89 -17.95 -1.38 -14.59
CA ASP A 89 -17.95 -2.79 -14.18
C ASP A 89 -17.91 -2.96 -12.65
N TRP A 90 -18.46 -4.07 -12.16
CA TRP A 90 -18.38 -4.46 -10.76
C TRP A 90 -17.26 -5.45 -10.53
N TYR A 91 -16.55 -5.26 -9.43
CA TYR A 91 -15.49 -6.13 -8.93
C TYR A 91 -15.81 -6.47 -7.47
N TYR A 92 -15.30 -7.59 -6.97
CA TYR A 92 -15.36 -7.90 -5.55
C TYR A 92 -13.93 -7.97 -5.00
N LEU A 93 -13.70 -7.29 -3.89
CA LEU A 93 -12.42 -7.30 -3.16
C LEU A 93 -12.61 -8.20 -1.95
N GLY A 94 -11.81 -9.26 -1.85
CA GLY A 94 -11.86 -10.23 -0.78
C GLY A 94 -11.49 -9.64 0.58
N THR A 95 -11.55 -10.48 1.62
CA THR A 95 -11.22 -10.06 2.99
C THR A 95 -9.75 -9.67 3.16
N ASP A 96 -8.86 -10.22 2.33
CA ASP A 96 -7.44 -9.82 2.23
C ASP A 96 -7.22 -8.61 1.30
N GLY A 97 -8.29 -8.03 0.76
CA GLY A 97 -8.27 -6.93 -0.21
C GLY A 97 -7.96 -7.34 -1.64
N ALA A 98 -7.65 -8.62 -1.90
CA ALA A 98 -7.34 -9.08 -3.23
C ALA A 98 -8.61 -9.14 -4.09
N MET A 99 -8.51 -8.69 -5.34
CA MET A 99 -9.58 -8.83 -6.33
C MET A 99 -9.85 -10.31 -6.58
N VAL A 100 -11.10 -10.72 -6.39
CA VAL A 100 -11.52 -12.10 -6.56
C VAL A 100 -12.07 -12.37 -7.96
N LYS A 101 -11.93 -13.62 -8.38
CA LYS A 101 -12.39 -14.16 -9.65
C LYS A 101 -13.29 -15.37 -9.39
N GLY A 102 -13.96 -15.85 -10.43
CA GLY A 102 -14.81 -17.03 -10.38
C GLY A 102 -16.12 -16.82 -9.63
N LEU A 103 -16.69 -17.92 -9.13
CA LEU A 103 -18.00 -17.94 -8.49
C LEU A 103 -17.93 -17.42 -7.05
N GLN A 104 -18.76 -16.43 -6.73
CA GLN A 104 -18.84 -15.78 -5.44
C GLN A 104 -20.28 -15.81 -4.90
N THR A 105 -20.41 -15.94 -3.59
CA THR A 105 -21.71 -15.93 -2.91
C THR A 105 -21.81 -14.72 -2.00
N SER A 106 -22.83 -13.88 -2.21
CA SER A 106 -23.06 -12.68 -1.40
C SER A 106 -24.55 -12.50 -1.17
N GLY A 107 -24.97 -12.36 0.10
CA GLY A 107 -26.38 -12.18 0.46
C GLY A 107 -27.31 -13.32 -0.03
N GLY A 108 -26.81 -14.55 -0.10
CA GLY A 108 -27.56 -15.71 -0.60
C GLY A 108 -27.74 -15.75 -2.13
N LYS A 109 -27.07 -14.85 -2.86
CA LYS A 109 -27.06 -14.79 -4.32
C LYS A 109 -25.68 -15.21 -4.84
N TRP A 110 -25.67 -15.75 -6.05
CA TRP A 110 -24.46 -16.18 -6.74
C TRP A 110 -24.08 -15.14 -7.79
N TYR A 111 -22.80 -14.82 -7.86
CA TYR A 111 -22.21 -13.89 -8.80
C TYR A 111 -20.98 -14.54 -9.42
N TYR A 112 -20.70 -14.26 -10.68
CA TYR A 112 -19.52 -14.76 -11.35
C TYR A 112 -18.64 -13.59 -11.78
N LEU A 113 -17.37 -13.64 -11.41
CA LEU A 113 -16.33 -12.67 -11.76
C LEU A 113 -15.42 -13.33 -12.81
N ASP A 114 -15.16 -12.67 -13.92
CA ASP A 114 -14.35 -13.22 -15.01
C ASP A 114 -12.84 -13.22 -14.69
N ASP A 115 -12.02 -13.60 -15.68
CA ASP A 115 -10.57 -13.66 -15.54
C ASP A 115 -9.92 -12.29 -15.29
N ASP A 116 -10.62 -11.20 -15.64
CA ASP A 116 -10.22 -9.81 -15.35
C ASP A 116 -10.86 -9.30 -14.04
N GLY A 117 -11.63 -10.13 -13.34
CA GLY A 117 -12.33 -9.81 -12.10
C GLY A 117 -13.63 -9.03 -12.29
N ARG A 118 -14.13 -8.88 -13.51
CA ARG A 118 -15.40 -8.17 -13.80
C ARG A 118 -16.58 -9.08 -13.56
N MET A 119 -17.60 -8.57 -12.90
CA MET A 119 -18.86 -9.27 -12.70
C MET A 119 -19.58 -9.46 -14.02
N ALA A 120 -19.85 -10.71 -14.37
CA ALA A 120 -20.65 -11.03 -15.55
C ALA A 120 -22.08 -10.51 -15.37
N THR A 121 -22.55 -9.76 -16.36
CA THR A 121 -23.95 -9.34 -16.50
C THR A 121 -24.68 -10.07 -17.62
N GLU A 122 -23.94 -10.78 -18.47
CA GLU A 122 -24.46 -11.64 -19.53
C GLU A 122 -24.57 -13.10 -19.07
N PRO A 123 -25.36 -13.94 -19.76
CA PRO A 123 -25.51 -15.35 -19.42
C PRO A 123 -24.18 -16.11 -19.35
N VAL A 124 -23.94 -16.77 -18.23
CA VAL A 124 -22.80 -17.68 -18.01
C VAL A 124 -23.26 -19.11 -18.33
N VAL A 125 -22.61 -19.74 -19.31
CA VAL A 125 -22.95 -21.12 -19.74
C VAL A 125 -21.97 -22.11 -19.14
N LEU A 126 -22.48 -23.07 -18.38
CA LEU A 126 -21.70 -24.17 -17.81
C LEU A 126 -21.81 -25.40 -18.70
N THR A 127 -20.68 -26.00 -19.07
CA THR A 127 -20.63 -27.18 -19.95
C THR A 127 -20.05 -28.37 -19.18
N PRO A 128 -20.76 -29.51 -19.06
CA PRO A 128 -20.20 -30.70 -18.41
C PRO A 128 -19.08 -31.32 -19.26
N ASP A 129 -18.04 -31.83 -18.59
CA ASP A 129 -17.05 -32.71 -19.20
C ASP A 129 -17.52 -34.18 -19.24
N GLN A 130 -16.61 -35.10 -19.60
CA GLN A 130 -16.93 -36.53 -19.73
C GLN A 130 -17.38 -37.19 -18.42
N ASP A 131 -17.00 -36.63 -17.27
CA ASP A 131 -17.37 -37.11 -15.94
C ASP A 131 -18.56 -36.34 -15.37
N GLY A 132 -19.12 -35.39 -16.12
CA GLY A 132 -20.25 -34.56 -15.72
C GLY A 132 -19.87 -33.34 -14.89
N ALA A 133 -18.57 -33.07 -14.69
CA ALA A 133 -18.13 -31.88 -13.98
C ALA A 133 -18.33 -30.63 -14.84
N LEU A 134 -18.97 -29.61 -14.28
CA LEU A 134 -19.31 -28.38 -14.98
C LEU A 134 -18.08 -27.50 -15.15
N GLN A 135 -17.79 -27.14 -16.40
CA GLN A 135 -16.69 -26.28 -16.80
C GLN A 135 -17.23 -24.94 -17.32
N HIS A 136 -16.49 -23.87 -17.06
CA HIS A 136 -16.65 -22.57 -17.71
C HIS A 136 -15.25 -22.07 -18.10
N PRO A 137 -15.07 -21.40 -19.25
CA PRO A 137 -13.75 -20.93 -19.69
C PRO A 137 -12.96 -20.12 -18.65
N GLY A 138 -13.64 -19.44 -17.71
CA GLY A 138 -13.03 -18.74 -16.58
C GLY A 138 -13.31 -19.32 -15.18
N LEU A 139 -13.96 -20.49 -15.06
CA LEU A 139 -13.90 -21.28 -13.82
C LEU A 139 -12.59 -22.09 -13.86
N ARG A 140 -11.45 -21.42 -13.69
CA ARG A 140 -10.21 -22.17 -13.41
C ARG A 140 -10.17 -22.50 -11.92
N GLN A 141 -9.88 -23.76 -11.63
CA GLN A 141 -9.67 -24.31 -10.29
C GLN A 141 -8.38 -23.78 -9.67
#